data_AF-A0AAD7BDB9-F1
#
_entry.id   AF-A0AAD7BDB9-F1
#
_cell.length_a   1.000
_cell.length_b   1.000
_cell.length_c   1.000
_cell.angle_alpha   90.00
_cell.angle_beta   90.00
_cell.angle_gamma   90.00
#
_symmetry.space_group_name_H-M   'P 1'
#
loop_
_entity.id
_entity.type
_entity.pdbx_description
1 polymer ?
#
loop_
_entity_poly.entity_id
_entity_poly.type
_entity_poly.pdbx_seq_one_letter_code
_entity_poly.pdbx_strand_id
1 'polypeptide(L)'
;MGLKASMIKYIHKVRSLDCDTTFKPVAGKTNIFEINGWMPGINKELTLGRVWMSEHDRRTFQFVWEEFMSLVKRLTNQSLTFTALHRGGTLLGVNADMEAAPLLGMADALLQTINIPSVAEQIKTPAGVIKKTVRACYSHVKRGLPDLSHLSLEDRDRIKNFMYIETVEEVEVFKVWIRTVADPTGVILRWWEHKEMHEWLLPSIIQCLSHMDADIWHIMEATSNFGEAQHSKNNLEAGTGMGLVQSFIEYDDIDARRAAAIEVMIRSGNLHNPRNEVSHRYSHRNARHANATRKLQQARTEREELEDAEQALIDAQA
;
A
#
# COMPACT_ATOMS: atom_id res chain seq x y z
N MET A 1 20.12 2.07 10.56
CA MET A 1 19.48 1.95 9.24
C MET A 1 20.47 1.40 8.24
N GLY A 2 20.12 0.34 7.51
CA GLY A 2 20.95 -0.21 6.44
C GLY A 2 20.49 0.36 5.10
N LEU A 3 21.06 1.47 4.65
CA LEU A 3 20.87 1.95 3.28
C LEU A 3 22.07 1.53 2.45
N LYS A 4 21.82 0.79 1.37
CA LYS A 4 22.88 0.44 0.43
C LYS A 4 23.01 1.50 -0.66
N ALA A 5 24.19 2.09 -0.74
CA ALA A 5 24.57 3.00 -1.82
C ALA A 5 24.32 2.39 -3.23
N SER A 6 24.40 1.05 -3.35
CA SER A 6 24.19 0.32 -4.60
C SER A 6 22.76 0.43 -5.15
N MET A 7 21.75 0.55 -4.27
CA MET A 7 20.34 0.63 -4.67
C MET A 7 19.81 2.07 -4.61
N ILE A 8 20.25 2.86 -3.62
CA ILE A 8 19.79 4.23 -3.44
C ILE A 8 20.12 5.14 -4.64
N LYS A 9 21.17 4.82 -5.42
CA LYS A 9 21.51 5.55 -6.65
C LYS A 9 20.39 5.55 -7.71
N TYR A 10 19.42 4.64 -7.58
CA TYR A 10 18.26 4.55 -8.45
C TYR A 10 17.02 5.26 -7.90
N ILE A 11 17.07 5.85 -6.69
CA ILE A 11 15.92 6.51 -6.06
C ILE A 11 15.28 7.57 -6.96
N HIS A 12 16.07 8.36 -7.69
CA HIS A 12 15.55 9.40 -8.58
C HIS A 12 15.00 8.87 -9.91
N LYS A 13 15.04 7.55 -10.11
CA LYS A 13 14.46 6.84 -11.26
C LYS A 13 13.20 6.05 -10.88
N VAL A 14 12.84 6.00 -9.60
CA VAL A 14 11.60 5.37 -9.17
C VAL A 14 10.45 6.36 -9.32
N ARG A 15 9.25 5.84 -9.59
CA ARG A 15 8.05 6.65 -9.82
C ARG A 15 7.28 6.92 -8.53
N SER A 16 7.21 5.91 -7.67
CA SER A 16 6.50 5.93 -6.39
C SER A 16 7.28 5.09 -5.38
N LEU A 17 7.02 5.35 -4.11
CA LEU A 17 7.50 4.52 -3.01
C LEU A 17 6.39 3.60 -2.52
N ASP A 18 6.76 2.42 -2.06
CA ASP A 18 5.90 1.48 -1.36
C ASP A 18 6.57 1.21 0.00
N CYS A 19 5.86 1.44 1.11
CA CYS A 19 6.41 1.27 2.45
C CYS A 19 5.62 0.22 3.22
N ASP A 20 6.31 -0.73 3.83
CA ASP A 20 5.67 -1.84 4.56
C ASP A 20 6.56 -2.34 5.70
N THR A 21 5.94 -2.88 6.75
CA THR A 21 6.62 -3.46 7.91
C THR A 21 6.62 -4.98 7.78
N THR A 22 7.80 -5.56 7.64
CA THR A 22 7.97 -7.02 7.70
C THR A 22 8.06 -7.48 9.15
N PHE A 23 7.07 -8.27 9.55
CA PHE A 23 7.03 -8.96 10.84
C PHE A 23 7.68 -10.34 10.73
N LYS A 24 8.25 -10.83 11.84
CA LYS A 24 8.89 -12.16 12.01
C LYS A 24 10.35 -12.38 11.52
N PRO A 25 11.05 -11.48 10.79
CA PRO A 25 12.39 -11.81 10.30
C PRO A 25 13.41 -11.89 11.45
N VAL A 26 13.21 -11.11 12.52
CA VAL A 26 14.09 -11.07 13.69
C VAL A 26 13.37 -11.61 14.91
N ALA A 27 14.06 -12.41 15.71
CA ALA A 27 13.56 -12.88 17.00
C ALA A 27 13.35 -11.70 17.97
N GLY A 28 12.27 -11.77 18.75
CA GLY A 28 11.94 -10.74 19.74
C GLY A 28 11.02 -9.65 19.19
N LYS A 29 11.25 -8.41 19.61
CA LYS A 29 10.37 -7.25 19.29
C LYS A 29 10.80 -6.46 18.06
N THR A 30 11.90 -6.83 17.43
CA THR A 30 12.46 -6.09 16.30
C THR A 30 11.76 -6.50 15.01
N ASN A 31 11.20 -5.52 14.31
CA ASN A 31 10.66 -5.67 12.96
C ASN A 31 11.56 -4.94 11.96
N ILE A 32 11.30 -5.18 10.67
CA ILE A 32 12.00 -4.49 9.58
C ILE A 32 10.99 -3.60 8.85
N PHE A 33 11.22 -2.30 8.86
CA PHE A 33 10.53 -1.37 7.98
C PHE A 33 11.27 -1.28 6.65
N GLU A 34 10.59 -1.60 5.56
CA GLU A 34 11.13 -1.61 4.20
C GLU A 34 10.61 -0.39 3.42
N ILE A 35 11.54 0.31 2.77
CA ILE A 35 11.22 1.37 1.81
C ILE A 35 11.55 0.82 0.43
N ASN A 36 10.51 0.56 -0.35
CA ASN A 36 10.62 0.06 -1.70
C ASN A 36 10.24 1.15 -2.72
N GLY A 37 10.66 0.98 -3.96
CA GLY A 37 10.33 1.92 -5.03
C GLY A 37 10.21 1.23 -6.38
N TRP A 38 9.20 1.62 -7.15
CA TRP A 38 8.97 1.07 -8.47
C TRP A 38 9.80 1.79 -9.54
N MET A 39 10.70 1.08 -10.22
CA MET A 39 11.52 1.61 -11.31
C MET A 39 10.94 1.20 -12.68
N PRO A 40 10.25 2.11 -13.41
CA PRO A 40 9.57 1.75 -14.66
C PRO A 40 10.52 1.26 -15.75
N GLY A 41 11.73 1.84 -15.84
CA GLY A 41 12.69 1.54 -16.90
C GLY A 41 13.20 0.10 -16.93
N ILE A 42 13.08 -0.63 -15.81
CA ILE A 42 13.37 -2.07 -15.75
C ILE A 42 12.19 -2.89 -15.23
N ASN A 43 11.03 -2.23 -15.07
CA ASN A 43 9.77 -2.86 -14.74
C ASN A 43 9.85 -3.70 -13.45
N LYS A 44 10.50 -3.15 -12.43
CA LYS A 44 10.85 -3.86 -11.21
C LYS A 44 10.80 -2.95 -9.98
N GLU A 45 10.38 -3.55 -8.87
CA GLU A 45 10.49 -2.97 -7.55
C GLU A 45 11.93 -3.11 -7.02
N LEU A 46 12.39 -2.06 -6.36
CA LEU A 46 13.69 -1.97 -5.71
C LEU A 46 13.49 -1.79 -4.21
N THR A 47 14.16 -2.59 -3.39
CA THR A 47 14.32 -2.21 -1.97
C THR A 47 15.41 -1.14 -1.87
N LEU A 48 14.98 0.06 -1.51
CA LEU A 48 15.83 1.24 -1.40
C LEU A 48 16.43 1.38 -0.01
N GLY A 49 15.74 0.86 1.00
CA GLY A 49 16.22 0.89 2.38
C GLY A 49 15.50 -0.10 3.30
N ARG A 50 16.22 -0.49 4.36
CA ARG A 50 15.68 -1.26 5.48
C ARG A 50 16.05 -0.64 6.82
N VAL A 51 15.08 -0.59 7.71
CA VAL A 51 15.26 -0.13 9.09
C VAL A 51 14.83 -1.23 10.03
N TRP A 52 15.79 -1.75 10.80
CA TRP A 52 15.50 -2.61 11.94
C TRP A 52 15.11 -1.74 13.11
N MET A 53 13.91 -1.95 13.63
CA MET A 53 13.34 -1.13 14.71
C MET A 53 12.46 -1.96 15.62
N SER A 54 12.39 -1.56 16.89
CA SER A 54 11.50 -2.16 17.89
C SER A 54 10.42 -1.18 18.38
N GLU A 55 10.56 0.10 18.06
CA GLU A 55 9.60 1.16 18.36
C GLU A 55 8.85 1.51 17.06
N HIS A 56 7.53 1.69 17.19
CA HIS A 56 6.60 1.85 16.06
C HIS A 56 5.66 3.06 16.27
N ASP A 57 6.18 4.12 16.89
CA ASP A 57 5.44 5.37 17.07
C ASP A 57 5.75 6.39 15.96
N ARG A 58 4.90 7.41 15.87
CA ARG A 58 5.00 8.49 14.88
C ARG A 58 6.34 9.23 14.91
N ARG A 59 6.93 9.46 16.09
CA ARG A 59 8.19 10.20 16.22
C ARG A 59 9.36 9.36 15.72
N THR A 60 9.37 8.08 16.02
CA THR A 60 10.35 7.13 15.49
C THR A 60 10.30 7.08 13.96
N PHE A 61 9.11 7.02 13.37
CA PHE A 61 8.98 7.07 11.91
C PHE A 61 9.38 8.43 11.30
N GLN A 62 9.09 9.54 11.96
CA GLN A 62 9.59 10.86 11.52
C GLN A 62 11.12 10.85 11.41
N PHE A 63 11.81 10.35 12.44
CA PHE A 63 13.27 10.25 12.43
C PHE A 63 13.77 9.34 11.28
N VAL A 64 13.11 8.21 11.04
CA VAL A 64 13.43 7.33 9.90
C VAL A 64 13.36 8.08 8.57
N TRP A 65 12.30 8.85 8.35
CA TRP A 65 12.13 9.61 7.11
C TRP A 65 13.13 10.75 6.98
N GLU A 66 13.40 11.49 8.05
CA GLU A 66 14.42 12.55 8.08
C GLU A 66 15.81 11.99 7.73
N GLU A 67 16.21 10.87 8.36
CA GLU A 67 17.47 10.20 8.07
C GLU A 67 17.53 9.63 6.66
N PHE A 68 16.43 9.03 6.17
CA PHE A 68 16.35 8.53 4.80
C PHE A 68 16.55 9.64 3.78
N MET A 69 15.84 10.76 3.93
CA MET A 69 15.98 11.92 3.05
C MET A 69 17.38 12.54 3.11
N SER A 70 17.95 12.66 4.31
CA SER A 70 19.32 13.14 4.52
C SER A 70 20.34 12.24 3.82
N LEU A 71 20.21 10.92 3.94
CA LEU A 71 21.09 9.96 3.29
C LEU A 71 20.94 9.95 1.77
N VAL A 72 19.72 10.05 1.24
CA VAL A 72 19.50 10.22 -0.20
C VAL A 72 20.28 11.45 -0.69
N LYS A 73 20.12 12.60 -0.01
CA LYS A 73 20.82 13.83 -0.39
C LYS A 73 22.33 13.68 -0.34
N ARG A 74 22.88 13.05 0.71
CA ARG A 74 24.32 12.82 0.85
C ARG A 74 24.88 11.89 -0.22
N LEU A 75 24.16 10.81 -0.55
CA LEU A 75 24.67 9.76 -1.44
C LEU A 75 24.46 10.08 -2.92
N THR A 76 23.43 10.85 -3.28
CA THR A 76 23.11 11.16 -4.68
C THR A 76 23.29 12.63 -5.05
N ASN A 77 23.65 13.47 -4.07
CA ASN A 77 23.69 14.93 -4.18
C ASN A 77 22.35 15.59 -4.59
N GLN A 78 21.25 14.85 -4.53
CA GLN A 78 19.91 15.28 -4.94
C GLN A 78 18.92 14.99 -3.83
N SER A 79 18.03 15.94 -3.53
CA SER A 79 17.03 15.78 -2.48
C SER A 79 15.92 14.84 -2.93
N LEU A 80 15.35 14.07 -2.01
CA LEU A 80 14.12 13.32 -2.26
C LEU A 80 12.95 14.31 -2.36
N THR A 81 12.29 14.37 -3.50
CA THR A 81 11.26 15.39 -3.75
C THR A 81 10.03 14.81 -4.45
N PHE A 82 8.86 15.18 -3.92
CA PHE A 82 7.55 14.85 -4.46
C PHE A 82 7.03 15.94 -5.40
N THR A 83 6.45 15.57 -6.53
CA THR A 83 5.85 16.49 -7.51
C THR A 83 4.78 17.38 -6.89
N ALA A 84 3.97 16.81 -5.98
CA ALA A 84 2.87 17.50 -5.32
C ALA A 84 3.32 18.55 -4.27
N LEU A 85 4.57 18.48 -3.81
CA LEU A 85 5.08 19.31 -2.70
C LEU A 85 6.27 20.20 -3.10
N HIS A 86 7.01 19.81 -4.14
CA HIS A 86 8.27 20.43 -4.51
C HIS A 86 8.31 20.78 -6.00
N ARG A 87 8.79 21.98 -6.32
CA ARG A 87 9.12 22.37 -7.70
C ARG A 87 10.20 21.42 -8.24
N GLY A 88 9.93 20.80 -9.38
CA GLY A 88 10.85 19.82 -9.99
C GLY A 88 10.93 18.49 -9.23
N GLY A 89 9.95 18.19 -8.38
CA GLY A 89 9.82 16.86 -7.77
C GLY A 89 9.70 15.74 -8.81
N THR A 90 10.17 14.55 -8.47
CA THR A 90 10.17 13.39 -9.37
C THR A 90 9.30 12.25 -8.87
N LEU A 91 9.13 12.12 -7.55
CA LEU A 91 8.23 11.14 -6.96
C LEU A 91 6.78 11.58 -7.07
N LEU A 92 5.93 10.68 -7.52
CA LEU A 92 4.49 10.92 -7.62
C LEU A 92 3.80 10.85 -6.26
N GLY A 93 4.22 9.90 -5.43
CA GLY A 93 3.60 9.66 -4.13
C GLY A 93 4.09 8.39 -3.47
N VAL A 94 3.42 8.02 -2.38
CA VAL A 94 3.65 6.83 -1.58
C VAL A 94 2.40 5.98 -1.57
N ASN A 95 2.57 4.72 -1.92
CA ASN A 95 1.61 3.67 -1.65
C ASN A 95 1.92 3.08 -0.28
N ALA A 96 0.92 2.98 0.56
CA ALA A 96 1.12 2.49 1.91
C ALA A 96 -0.11 1.81 2.46
N ASP A 97 0.15 1.09 3.54
CA ASP A 97 -0.86 0.62 4.45
C ASP A 97 -1.44 1.79 5.25
N MET A 98 -2.66 1.61 5.75
CA MET A 98 -3.38 2.65 6.49
C MET A 98 -2.89 2.79 7.94
N GLU A 99 -1.61 2.49 8.21
CA GLU A 99 -1.03 2.59 9.54
C GLU A 99 -0.64 4.04 9.84
N ALA A 100 -1.20 4.59 10.92
CA ALA A 100 -1.09 6.01 11.23
C ALA A 100 0.35 6.45 11.53
N ALA A 101 1.11 5.66 12.29
CA ALA A 101 2.45 6.02 12.73
C ALA A 101 3.45 6.27 11.57
N PRO A 102 3.65 5.33 10.61
CA PRO A 102 4.56 5.55 9.50
C PRO A 102 4.14 6.68 8.56
N LEU A 103 2.83 6.82 8.29
CA LEU A 103 2.31 7.86 7.41
C LEU A 103 2.39 9.26 8.02
N LEU A 104 2.01 9.41 9.29
CA LEU A 104 2.09 10.70 9.97
C LEU A 104 3.54 11.11 10.23
N GLY A 105 4.43 10.15 10.57
CA GLY A 105 5.85 10.42 10.72
C GLY A 105 6.50 10.88 9.41
N MET A 106 6.17 10.23 8.29
CA MET A 106 6.57 10.70 6.96
C MET A 106 6.09 12.12 6.68
N ALA A 107 4.82 12.36 6.95
CA ALA A 107 4.19 13.64 6.69
C ALA A 107 4.77 14.77 7.54
N ASP A 108 5.13 14.51 8.80
CA ASP A 108 5.86 15.46 9.64
C ASP A 108 7.22 15.84 9.02
N ALA A 109 7.96 14.84 8.54
CA ALA A 109 9.27 15.05 7.94
C ALA A 109 9.17 15.84 6.63
N LEU A 110 8.18 15.55 5.78
CA LEU A 110 7.95 16.24 4.50
C LEU A 110 7.34 17.63 4.65
N LEU A 111 6.56 17.89 5.71
CA LEU A 111 5.93 19.18 5.92
C LEU A 111 6.96 20.33 5.96
N GLN A 112 8.14 20.04 6.51
CA GLN A 112 9.24 21.02 6.62
C GLN A 112 9.98 21.28 5.30
N THR A 113 9.74 20.47 4.26
CA THR A 113 10.51 20.54 3.00
C THR A 113 9.73 21.15 1.84
N ILE A 114 8.42 21.41 2.02
CA ILE A 114 7.54 21.97 0.98
C ILE A 114 8.08 23.30 0.46
N ASN A 115 8.31 23.39 -0.86
CA ASN A 115 8.90 24.58 -1.48
C ASN A 115 8.03 25.19 -2.60
N ILE A 116 6.84 24.64 -2.84
CA ILE A 116 5.82 25.28 -3.68
C ILE A 116 5.03 26.25 -2.79
N PRO A 117 5.10 27.58 -3.00
CA PRO A 117 4.51 28.55 -2.08
C PRO A 117 3.00 28.36 -1.85
N SER A 118 2.23 28.16 -2.93
CA SER A 118 0.77 27.93 -2.83
C SER A 118 0.43 26.65 -2.05
N VAL A 119 1.26 25.61 -2.16
CA VAL A 119 1.07 24.36 -1.41
C VAL A 119 1.45 24.57 0.06
N ALA A 120 2.55 25.28 0.33
CA ALA A 120 2.98 25.58 1.69
C ALA A 120 1.97 26.47 2.43
N GLU A 121 1.23 27.35 1.73
CA GLU A 121 0.13 28.14 2.29
C GLU A 121 -1.09 27.30 2.67
N GLN A 122 -1.43 26.29 1.86
CA GLN A 122 -2.59 25.42 2.08
C GLN A 122 -2.31 24.28 3.07
N ILE A 123 -1.11 23.71 3.05
CA ILE A 123 -0.74 22.55 3.85
C ILE A 123 0.05 23.01 5.07
N LYS A 124 -0.64 23.05 6.20
CA LYS A 124 -0.07 23.37 7.52
C LYS A 124 -0.04 22.17 8.47
N THR A 125 -0.62 21.05 8.05
CA THR A 125 -0.73 19.84 8.86
C THR A 125 -0.16 18.63 8.12
N PRO A 126 0.32 17.62 8.85
CA PRO A 126 0.77 16.35 8.27
C PRO A 126 -0.34 15.64 7.47
N ALA A 127 -1.58 15.72 7.92
CA ALA A 127 -2.69 15.17 7.15
C ALA A 127 -2.85 15.83 5.76
N GLY A 128 -2.60 17.13 5.65
CA GLY A 128 -2.59 17.82 4.35
C GLY A 128 -1.53 17.25 3.41
N VAL A 129 -0.35 16.88 3.93
CA VAL A 129 0.70 16.20 3.16
C VAL A 129 0.22 14.84 2.68
N ILE A 130 -0.37 14.03 3.58
CA ILE A 130 -0.90 12.69 3.26
C ILE A 130 -1.96 12.79 2.16
N LYS A 131 -2.93 13.72 2.29
CA LYS A 131 -4.00 13.96 1.30
C LYS A 131 -3.47 14.25 -0.11
N LYS A 132 -2.25 14.76 -0.25
CA LYS A 132 -1.61 15.06 -1.54
C LYS A 132 -0.66 13.99 -2.06
N THR A 133 -0.15 13.12 -1.19
CA THR A 133 1.00 12.26 -1.52
C THR A 133 0.76 10.78 -1.30
N VAL A 134 -0.29 10.39 -0.58
CA VAL A 134 -0.52 9.00 -0.21
C VAL A 134 -1.74 8.44 -0.90
N ARG A 135 -1.57 7.25 -1.50
CA ARG A 135 -2.66 6.39 -1.94
C ARG A 135 -2.65 5.10 -1.13
N ALA A 136 -3.76 4.78 -0.49
CA ALA A 136 -3.90 3.58 0.32
C ALA A 136 -3.96 2.33 -0.57
N CYS A 137 -3.34 1.25 -0.11
CA CYS A 137 -3.47 -0.03 -0.78
C CYS A 137 -4.88 -0.64 -0.59
N TYR A 138 -5.59 -0.90 -1.68
CA TYR A 138 -6.93 -1.49 -1.64
C TYR A 138 -6.95 -2.94 -1.14
N SER A 139 -5.86 -3.70 -1.31
CA SER A 139 -5.74 -5.03 -0.70
C SER A 139 -5.81 -4.92 0.83
N HIS A 140 -5.08 -3.97 1.41
CA HIS A 140 -5.07 -3.74 2.86
C HIS A 140 -6.37 -3.10 3.36
N VAL A 141 -6.99 -2.22 2.56
CA VAL A 141 -8.35 -1.72 2.86
C VAL A 141 -9.36 -2.87 2.95
N LYS A 142 -9.33 -3.81 2.00
CA LYS A 142 -10.25 -4.96 1.97
C LYS A 142 -9.99 -5.96 3.08
N ARG A 143 -8.72 -6.18 3.47
CA ARG A 143 -8.37 -7.03 4.63
C ARG A 143 -8.81 -6.42 5.95
N GLY A 144 -8.80 -5.09 6.05
CA GLY A 144 -9.26 -4.36 7.23
C GLY A 144 -10.78 -4.23 7.33
N LEU A 145 -11.56 -4.93 6.50
CA LEU A 145 -13.02 -4.98 6.64
C LEU A 145 -13.42 -5.85 7.84
N PRO A 146 -14.46 -5.47 8.59
CA PRO A 146 -14.99 -6.33 9.64
C PRO A 146 -15.67 -7.56 9.03
N ASP A 147 -16.08 -8.51 9.88
CA ASP A 147 -16.91 -9.60 9.40
C ASP A 147 -18.26 -9.07 8.91
N LEU A 148 -18.56 -9.31 7.63
CA LEU A 148 -19.81 -8.90 6.98
C LEU A 148 -20.74 -10.09 6.73
N SER A 149 -20.44 -11.26 7.29
CA SER A 149 -21.16 -12.53 7.07
C SER A 149 -22.64 -12.52 7.48
N HIS A 150 -23.08 -11.52 8.25
CA HIS A 150 -24.45 -11.34 8.71
C HIS A 150 -25.28 -10.40 7.83
N LEU A 151 -24.67 -9.66 6.90
CA LEU A 151 -25.35 -8.69 6.05
C LEU A 151 -25.92 -9.31 4.76
N SER A 152 -26.81 -8.59 4.07
CA SER A 152 -27.24 -8.96 2.72
C SER A 152 -26.05 -8.93 1.73
N LEU A 153 -26.16 -9.63 0.59
CA LEU A 153 -25.11 -9.59 -0.44
C LEU A 153 -24.89 -8.17 -0.98
N GLU A 154 -25.96 -7.39 -1.12
CA GLU A 154 -25.91 -6.01 -1.60
C GLU A 154 -25.15 -5.10 -0.64
N ASP A 155 -25.48 -5.15 0.66
CA ASP A 155 -24.79 -4.34 1.68
C ASP A 155 -23.31 -4.72 1.79
N ARG A 156 -23.00 -6.03 1.71
CA ARG A 156 -21.62 -6.52 1.69
C ARG A 156 -20.85 -5.96 0.51
N ASP A 157 -21.43 -5.97 -0.68
CA ASP A 157 -20.77 -5.48 -1.89
C ASP A 157 -20.56 -3.97 -1.82
N ARG A 158 -21.57 -3.22 -1.37
CA ARG A 158 -21.49 -1.78 -1.14
C ARG A 158 -20.38 -1.42 -0.16
N ILE A 159 -20.27 -2.11 0.99
CA ILE A 159 -19.17 -1.90 1.96
C ILE A 159 -17.82 -2.30 1.36
N LYS A 160 -17.73 -3.40 0.60
CA LYS A 160 -16.47 -3.87 0.01
C LYS A 160 -15.94 -2.95 -1.09
N ASN A 161 -16.81 -2.16 -1.72
CA ASN A 161 -16.50 -1.33 -2.88
C ASN A 161 -16.56 0.18 -2.59
N PHE A 162 -16.71 0.61 -1.33
CA PHE A 162 -16.76 2.03 -0.96
C PHE A 162 -15.54 2.84 -1.42
N MET A 163 -14.39 2.20 -1.64
CA MET A 163 -13.18 2.87 -2.14
C MET A 163 -13.29 3.35 -3.60
N TYR A 164 -14.31 2.88 -4.34
CA TYR A 164 -14.55 3.23 -5.74
C TYR A 164 -15.62 4.31 -5.91
N ILE A 165 -16.10 4.93 -4.83
CA ILE A 165 -17.04 6.05 -4.91
C ILE A 165 -16.40 7.20 -5.71
N GLU A 166 -17.13 7.74 -6.69
CA GLU A 166 -16.58 8.68 -7.68
C GLU A 166 -16.86 10.14 -7.32
N THR A 167 -17.88 10.42 -6.51
CA THR A 167 -18.32 11.77 -6.19
C THR A 167 -18.40 12.02 -4.68
N VAL A 168 -18.31 13.29 -4.26
CA VAL A 168 -18.41 13.65 -2.83
C VAL A 168 -19.83 13.43 -2.33
N GLU A 169 -20.82 13.67 -3.19
CA GLU A 169 -22.24 13.47 -2.91
C GLU A 169 -22.54 12.00 -2.59
N GLU A 170 -21.98 11.06 -3.35
CA GLU A 170 -22.11 9.63 -3.09
C GLU A 170 -21.42 9.20 -1.78
N VAL A 171 -20.32 9.86 -1.39
CA VAL A 171 -19.68 9.62 -0.09
C VAL A 171 -20.64 10.01 1.04
N GLU A 172 -21.30 11.17 0.93
CA GLU A 172 -22.27 11.61 1.94
C GLU A 172 -23.49 10.68 2.00
N VAL A 173 -23.97 10.20 0.84
CA VAL A 173 -25.02 9.18 0.78
C VAL A 173 -24.56 7.87 1.45
N PHE A 174 -23.34 7.41 1.18
CA PHE A 174 -22.76 6.23 1.82
C PHE A 174 -22.64 6.42 3.33
N LYS A 175 -22.20 7.60 3.77
CA LYS A 175 -22.03 7.97 5.17
C LYS A 175 -23.36 7.97 5.94
N VAL A 176 -24.45 8.42 5.33
CA VAL A 176 -25.78 8.31 5.95
C VAL A 176 -26.22 6.85 6.01
N TRP A 177 -26.07 6.12 4.90
CA TRP A 177 -26.50 4.73 4.79
C TRP A 177 -25.75 3.77 5.73
N ILE A 178 -24.44 3.90 5.90
CA ILE A 178 -23.64 2.99 6.73
C ILE A 178 -24.07 3.02 8.21
N ARG A 179 -24.69 4.11 8.66
CA ARG A 179 -25.27 4.26 10.00
C ARG A 179 -26.62 3.58 10.17
N THR A 180 -27.28 3.20 9.06
CA THR A 180 -28.57 2.49 9.07
C THR A 180 -28.44 0.99 8.86
N VAL A 181 -27.22 0.51 8.56
CA VAL A 181 -26.95 -0.92 8.33
C VAL A 181 -27.25 -1.72 9.60
N ALA A 182 -27.89 -2.88 9.44
CA ALA A 182 -28.17 -3.81 10.53
C ALA A 182 -26.87 -4.42 11.08
N ASP A 183 -26.30 -3.76 12.09
CA ASP A 183 -25.06 -4.16 12.77
C ASP A 183 -25.31 -4.35 14.27
N PRO A 184 -25.74 -5.55 14.70
CA PRO A 184 -26.05 -5.84 16.12
C PRO A 184 -24.86 -5.59 17.06
N THR A 185 -23.64 -5.62 16.54
CA THR A 185 -22.39 -5.50 17.31
C THR A 185 -21.82 -4.08 17.34
N GLY A 186 -22.31 -3.20 16.45
CA GLY A 186 -21.76 -1.86 16.19
C GLY A 186 -20.35 -1.86 15.61
N VAL A 187 -19.82 -3.00 15.16
CA VAL A 187 -18.44 -3.12 14.64
C VAL A 187 -18.28 -2.40 13.29
N ILE A 188 -19.26 -2.49 12.39
CA ILE A 188 -19.26 -1.82 11.08
C ILE A 188 -19.31 -0.31 11.28
N LEU A 189 -20.18 0.16 12.18
CA LEU A 189 -20.27 1.59 12.49
C LEU A 189 -18.94 2.12 13.04
N ARG A 190 -18.35 1.46 14.05
CA ARG A 190 -17.04 1.85 14.61
C ARG A 190 -15.92 1.80 13.56
N TRP A 191 -15.95 0.82 12.67
CA TRP A 191 -15.00 0.71 11.55
C TRP A 191 -15.10 1.89 10.59
N TRP A 192 -16.30 2.43 10.36
CA TRP A 192 -16.51 3.63 9.54
C TRP A 192 -16.11 4.90 10.30
N GLU A 193 -16.54 5.04 11.56
CA GLU A 193 -16.19 6.17 12.43
C GLU A 193 -14.68 6.33 12.58
N HIS A 194 -13.93 5.23 12.69
CA HIS A 194 -12.46 5.26 12.68
C HIS A 194 -11.89 5.93 11.42
N LYS A 195 -12.52 5.75 10.25
CA LYS A 195 -12.08 6.40 9.00
C LYS A 195 -12.40 7.88 8.99
N GLU A 196 -13.53 8.27 9.55
CA GLU A 196 -13.92 9.67 9.67
C GLU A 196 -13.08 10.41 10.72
N MET A 197 -12.67 9.72 11.79
CA MET A 197 -11.85 10.28 12.87
C MET A 197 -10.50 10.78 12.37
N HIS A 198 -9.92 10.09 11.38
CA HIS A 198 -8.64 10.44 10.80
C HIS A 198 -8.83 11.21 9.51
N GLU A 199 -8.66 12.54 9.57
CA GLU A 199 -8.92 13.44 8.44
C GLU A 199 -8.17 13.09 7.14
N TRP A 200 -7.07 12.34 7.22
CA TRP A 200 -6.27 11.89 6.09
C TRP A 200 -6.70 10.53 5.51
N LEU A 201 -7.42 9.72 6.28
CA LEU A 201 -7.61 8.30 5.96
C LEU A 201 -8.57 8.09 4.78
N LEU A 202 -9.76 8.69 4.80
CA LEU A 202 -10.69 8.61 3.67
C LEU A 202 -10.11 9.22 2.38
N PRO A 203 -9.47 10.41 2.40
CA PRO A 203 -8.76 10.97 1.23
C PRO A 203 -7.63 10.11 0.65
N SER A 204 -7.02 9.24 1.45
CA SER A 204 -6.05 8.26 0.94
C SER A 204 -6.71 7.06 0.26
N ILE A 205 -7.99 6.80 0.52
CA ILE A 205 -8.73 5.63 0.00
C ILE A 205 -9.60 5.99 -1.21
N ILE A 206 -10.32 7.12 -1.13
CA ILE A 206 -11.35 7.53 -2.09
C ILE A 206 -10.85 8.74 -2.88
N GLN A 207 -10.85 8.62 -4.22
CA GLN A 207 -10.26 9.62 -5.11
C GLN A 207 -10.90 10.99 -4.98
N CYS A 208 -12.23 11.07 -4.94
CA CYS A 208 -12.96 12.33 -4.91
C CYS A 208 -12.71 13.16 -3.64
N LEU A 209 -12.20 12.52 -2.58
CA LEU A 209 -11.79 13.17 -1.34
C LEU A 209 -10.28 13.49 -1.30
N SER A 210 -9.50 12.94 -2.24
CA SER A 210 -8.06 13.13 -2.31
C SER A 210 -7.70 14.52 -2.81
N HIS A 211 -6.59 15.06 -2.33
CA HIS A 211 -5.99 16.30 -2.86
C HIS A 211 -4.84 16.01 -3.83
N MET A 212 -4.60 14.73 -4.13
CA MET A 212 -3.71 14.27 -5.18
C MET A 212 -4.29 14.63 -6.55
N ASP A 213 -3.43 14.97 -7.50
CA ASP A 213 -3.84 15.16 -8.88
C ASP A 213 -4.47 13.87 -9.44
N ALA A 214 -5.56 13.99 -10.21
CA ALA A 214 -6.32 12.84 -10.67
C ALA A 214 -5.51 11.92 -11.59
N ASP A 215 -4.67 12.48 -12.47
CA ASP A 215 -3.83 11.68 -13.36
C ASP A 215 -2.77 10.94 -12.54
N ILE A 216 -2.17 11.62 -11.56
CA ILE A 216 -1.23 10.99 -10.62
C ILE A 216 -1.91 9.85 -9.86
N TRP A 217 -3.12 10.07 -9.34
CA TRP A 217 -3.90 9.04 -8.66
C TRP A 217 -4.06 7.82 -9.54
N HIS A 218 -4.52 7.97 -10.79
CA HIS A 218 -4.70 6.84 -11.72
C HIS A 218 -3.40 6.14 -12.09
N ILE A 219 -2.28 6.87 -12.20
CA ILE A 219 -0.96 6.29 -12.48
C ILE A 219 -0.42 5.48 -11.29
N MET A 220 -0.68 5.92 -10.05
CA MET A 220 -0.29 5.21 -8.84
C MET A 220 -1.18 3.98 -8.67
N GLU A 221 -0.65 2.76 -8.83
CA GLU A 221 -1.45 1.55 -8.69
C GLU A 221 -1.90 1.34 -7.22
N ALA A 222 -3.20 1.14 -6.98
CA ALA A 222 -3.76 0.92 -5.64
C ALA A 222 -3.55 -0.50 -5.07
N THR A 223 -2.69 -1.33 -5.67
CA THR A 223 -2.58 -2.75 -5.32
C THR A 223 -1.15 -3.13 -4.94
N SER A 224 -0.97 -3.68 -3.73
CA SER A 224 0.27 -4.14 -3.09
C SER A 224 0.87 -5.42 -3.67
N ASN A 225 0.55 -5.81 -4.91
CA ASN A 225 1.07 -7.07 -5.48
C ASN A 225 2.62 -7.14 -5.48
N PHE A 226 3.30 -6.01 -5.28
CA PHE A 226 4.74 -5.87 -5.18
C PHE A 226 5.24 -6.13 -3.75
N GLY A 227 4.88 -5.26 -2.78
CA GLY A 227 5.29 -5.41 -1.37
C GLY A 227 4.96 -6.78 -0.76
N GLU A 228 3.74 -7.30 -0.93
CA GLU A 228 3.35 -8.60 -0.34
C GLU A 228 4.11 -9.79 -0.94
N ALA A 229 4.28 -9.80 -2.26
CA ALA A 229 5.07 -10.82 -2.92
C ALA A 229 6.54 -10.72 -2.48
N GLN A 230 7.02 -9.50 -2.23
CA GLN A 230 8.36 -9.24 -1.76
C GLN A 230 8.56 -9.72 -0.31
N HIS A 231 7.59 -9.54 0.59
CA HIS A 231 7.64 -10.09 1.96
C HIS A 231 7.66 -11.60 1.97
N SER A 232 6.75 -12.25 1.22
CA SER A 232 6.73 -13.71 1.12
C SER A 232 8.05 -14.25 0.57
N LYS A 233 8.63 -13.55 -0.43
CA LYS A 233 9.91 -13.94 -1.03
C LYS A 233 11.08 -13.71 -0.07
N ASN A 234 11.10 -12.59 0.65
CA ASN A 234 12.15 -12.30 1.63
C ASN A 234 12.15 -13.34 2.76
N ASN A 235 10.98 -13.70 3.29
CA ASN A 235 10.87 -14.73 4.32
C ASN A 235 11.29 -16.12 3.81
N LEU A 236 11.01 -16.42 2.54
CA LEU A 236 11.46 -17.67 1.91
C LEU A 236 12.99 -17.70 1.70
N GLU A 237 13.57 -16.56 1.33
CA GLU A 237 14.99 -16.44 0.97
C GLU A 237 15.90 -16.30 2.20
N ALA A 238 15.50 -15.48 3.19
CA ALA A 238 16.28 -15.21 4.40
C ALA A 238 15.90 -16.10 5.60
N GLY A 239 14.71 -16.68 5.60
CA GLY A 239 14.13 -17.34 6.78
C GLY A 239 13.47 -16.36 7.76
N THR A 240 13.05 -16.88 8.93
CA THR A 240 12.37 -16.10 9.98
C THR A 240 12.96 -16.43 11.35
N GLY A 241 12.78 -15.53 12.34
CA GLY A 241 13.24 -15.74 13.71
C GLY A 241 14.76 -15.67 13.89
N MET A 242 15.47 -14.95 13.03
CA MET A 242 16.93 -14.81 13.11
C MET A 242 17.36 -13.88 14.24
N GLY A 243 18.62 -13.99 14.68
CA GLY A 243 19.23 -12.95 15.51
C GLY A 243 19.37 -11.63 14.75
N LEU A 244 19.36 -10.48 15.42
CA LEU A 244 19.42 -9.17 14.77
C LEU A 244 20.62 -9.03 13.81
N VAL A 245 21.82 -9.38 14.28
CA VAL A 245 23.05 -9.31 13.47
C VAL A 245 22.99 -10.27 12.28
N GLN A 246 22.49 -11.49 12.49
CA GLN A 246 22.31 -12.46 11.41
C GLN A 246 21.35 -11.91 10.35
N SER A 247 20.20 -11.37 10.76
CA SER A 247 19.25 -10.77 9.83
C SER A 247 19.88 -9.63 9.03
N PHE A 248 20.72 -8.80 9.65
CA PHE A 248 21.41 -7.74 8.93
C PHE A 248 22.31 -8.31 7.84
N ILE A 249 23.11 -9.33 8.14
CA ILE A 249 24.03 -9.99 7.19
C ILE A 249 23.26 -10.66 6.04
N GLU A 250 22.19 -11.41 6.33
CA GLU A 250 21.41 -12.12 5.32
C GLU A 250 20.72 -11.16 4.34
N TYR A 251 20.06 -10.13 4.86
CA TYR A 251 19.43 -9.13 4.01
C TYR A 251 20.48 -8.30 3.24
N ASP A 252 21.68 -8.10 3.81
CA ASP A 252 22.81 -7.47 3.13
C ASP A 252 23.23 -8.28 1.88
N ASP A 253 23.38 -9.59 2.00
CA ASP A 253 23.70 -10.47 0.87
C ASP A 253 22.60 -10.48 -0.20
N ILE A 254 21.34 -10.63 0.22
CA ILE A 254 20.17 -10.60 -0.67
C ILE A 254 20.15 -9.31 -1.49
N ASP A 255 20.38 -8.16 -0.85
CA ASP A 255 20.40 -6.87 -1.53
C ASP A 255 21.58 -6.71 -2.48
N ALA A 256 22.75 -7.22 -2.12
CA ALA A 256 23.92 -7.20 -3.00
C ALA A 256 23.66 -8.01 -4.28
N ARG A 257 23.09 -9.22 -4.15
CA ARG A 257 22.71 -10.06 -5.30
C ARG A 257 21.65 -9.38 -6.18
N ARG A 258 20.65 -8.73 -5.56
CA ARG A 258 19.61 -7.98 -6.29
C ARG A 258 20.18 -6.78 -7.03
N ALA A 259 21.06 -6.01 -6.40
CA ALA A 259 21.73 -4.86 -7.03
C ALA A 259 22.57 -5.30 -8.24
N ALA A 260 23.34 -6.38 -8.12
CA ALA A 260 24.11 -6.92 -9.22
C ALA A 260 23.21 -7.35 -10.40
N ALA A 261 22.10 -8.04 -10.12
CA ALA A 261 21.13 -8.41 -11.15
C ALA A 261 20.51 -7.19 -11.85
N ILE A 262 20.23 -6.11 -11.11
CA ILE A 262 19.71 -4.86 -11.65
C ILE A 262 20.71 -4.19 -12.59
N GLU A 263 21.99 -4.15 -12.21
CA GLU A 263 23.03 -3.62 -13.11
C GLU A 263 23.12 -4.40 -14.41
N VAL A 264 23.04 -5.73 -14.35
CA VAL A 264 23.03 -6.58 -15.55
C VAL A 264 21.81 -6.27 -16.43
N MET A 265 20.62 -6.14 -15.85
CA MET A 265 19.40 -5.79 -16.61
C MET A 265 19.53 -4.42 -17.29
N ILE A 266 20.06 -3.42 -16.57
CA ILE A 266 20.26 -2.07 -17.13
C ILE A 266 21.28 -2.08 -18.27
N ARG A 267 22.40 -2.80 -18.11
CA ARG A 267 23.46 -2.84 -19.12
C ARG A 267 23.09 -3.66 -20.35
N SER A 268 22.41 -4.79 -20.15
CA SER A 268 22.06 -5.72 -21.24
C SER A 268 20.74 -5.39 -21.94
N GLY A 269 19.84 -4.64 -21.29
CA GLY A 269 18.46 -4.46 -21.73
C GLY A 269 17.59 -5.72 -21.56
N ASN A 270 18.17 -6.84 -21.12
CA ASN A 270 17.45 -8.09 -20.92
C ASN A 270 16.76 -8.09 -19.55
N LEU A 271 15.45 -7.82 -19.56
CA LEU A 271 14.63 -7.84 -18.36
C LEU A 271 14.40 -9.28 -17.89
N HIS A 272 14.52 -9.52 -16.59
CA HIS A 272 14.23 -10.84 -15.99
C HIS A 272 12.77 -11.28 -16.22
N ASN A 273 11.84 -10.32 -16.27
CA ASN A 273 10.46 -10.55 -16.67
C ASN A 273 10.00 -9.43 -17.63
N PRO A 274 10.12 -9.61 -18.96
CA PRO A 274 9.70 -8.61 -19.93
C PRO A 274 8.17 -8.44 -19.98
N ARG A 275 7.41 -9.36 -19.38
CA ARG A 275 5.93 -9.32 -19.33
C ARG A 275 5.39 -8.80 -17.99
N ASN A 276 6.10 -7.89 -17.33
CA ASN A 276 5.65 -7.28 -16.07
C ASN A 276 5.11 -5.85 -16.24
N GLU A 277 4.94 -5.37 -17.48
CA GLU A 277 4.60 -3.96 -17.74
C GLU A 277 3.20 -3.64 -17.21
N VAL A 278 2.89 -2.35 -17.00
CA VAL A 278 1.55 -1.90 -16.55
C VAL A 278 0.43 -2.58 -17.36
N SER A 279 0.57 -2.69 -18.68
CA SER A 279 -0.37 -3.36 -19.58
C SER A 279 -0.53 -4.86 -19.29
N HIS A 280 0.58 -5.59 -19.17
CA HIS A 280 0.60 -7.00 -18.80
C HIS A 280 0.03 -7.23 -17.40
N ARG A 281 0.34 -6.34 -16.46
CA ARG A 281 -0.21 -6.36 -15.09
C ARG A 281 -1.70 -6.13 -15.09
N TYR A 282 -2.18 -5.17 -15.87
CA TYR A 282 -3.62 -4.91 -16.04
C TYR A 282 -4.33 -6.15 -16.60
N SER A 283 -3.75 -6.77 -17.63
CA SER A 283 -4.27 -8.01 -18.23
C SER A 283 -4.30 -9.16 -17.21
N HIS A 284 -3.21 -9.41 -16.50
CA HIS A 284 -3.14 -10.45 -15.47
C HIS A 284 -4.08 -10.17 -14.29
N ARG A 285 -4.22 -8.91 -13.87
CA ARG A 285 -5.16 -8.50 -12.82
C ARG A 285 -6.60 -8.75 -13.27
N ASN A 286 -6.96 -8.34 -14.48
CA ASN A 286 -8.30 -8.56 -15.02
C ASN A 286 -8.59 -10.05 -15.16
N ALA A 287 -7.62 -10.85 -15.61
CA ALA A 287 -7.75 -12.31 -15.69
C ALA A 287 -7.92 -12.95 -14.31
N ARG A 288 -7.22 -12.45 -13.27
CA ARG A 288 -7.42 -12.90 -11.88
C ARG A 288 -8.78 -12.49 -11.34
N HIS A 289 -9.22 -11.25 -11.58
CA HIS A 289 -10.55 -10.79 -11.20
C HIS A 289 -11.63 -11.62 -11.88
N ALA A 290 -11.55 -11.82 -13.19
CA ALA A 290 -12.49 -12.65 -13.94
C ALA A 290 -12.52 -14.09 -13.41
N ASN A 291 -11.37 -14.67 -13.08
CA ASN A 291 -11.32 -16.00 -12.47
C ASN A 291 -11.91 -16.04 -11.06
N ALA A 292 -11.65 -15.03 -10.23
CA ALA A 292 -12.23 -14.93 -8.90
C ALA A 292 -13.76 -14.78 -8.98
N THR A 293 -14.26 -13.90 -9.85
CA THR A 293 -15.69 -13.74 -10.13
C THR A 293 -16.30 -15.05 -10.61
N ARG A 294 -15.67 -15.75 -11.56
CA ARG A 294 -16.13 -17.05 -12.05
C ARG A 294 -16.22 -18.09 -10.93
N LYS A 295 -15.20 -18.19 -10.07
CA LYS A 295 -15.21 -19.12 -8.93
C LYS A 295 -16.29 -18.75 -7.91
N LEU A 296 -16.50 -17.47 -7.66
CA LEU A 296 -17.54 -16.99 -6.75
C LEU A 296 -18.94 -17.32 -7.29
N GLN A 297 -19.13 -17.18 -8.60
CA GLN A 297 -20.38 -17.51 -9.28
C GLN A 297 -20.62 -19.02 -9.30
N GLN A 298 -19.59 -19.84 -9.54
CA GLN A 298 -19.67 -21.29 -9.40
C GLN A 298 -20.06 -21.71 -7.98
N ALA A 299 -19.38 -21.18 -6.96
CA ALA A 299 -19.71 -21.48 -5.56
C ALA A 299 -21.12 -21.03 -5.17
N ARG A 300 -21.63 -19.96 -5.79
CA ARG A 300 -23.02 -19.50 -5.60
C ARG A 300 -24.01 -20.48 -6.22
N THR A 301 -23.79 -20.88 -7.47
CA THR A 301 -24.65 -21.87 -8.15
C THR A 301 -24.64 -23.20 -7.42
N GLU A 302 -23.46 -23.70 -7.01
CA GLU A 302 -23.34 -24.94 -6.22
C GLU A 302 -24.13 -24.87 -4.90
N ARG A 303 -24.14 -23.69 -4.25
CA ARG A 303 -24.90 -23.49 -3.01
C ARG A 303 -26.41 -23.41 -3.26
N GLU A 304 -26.84 -22.71 -4.31
CA GLU A 304 -28.24 -22.64 -4.72
C GLU A 304 -28.78 -24.05 -5.08
N GLU A 305 -27.99 -24.85 -5.80
CA GLU A 305 -28.34 -26.25 -6.12
C GLU A 305 -28.44 -27.15 -4.86
N LEU A 306 -27.61 -26.89 -3.85
CA LEU A 306 -27.62 -27.64 -2.58
C LEU A 306 -28.84 -27.26 -1.72
N GLU A 307 -29.18 -25.98 -1.66
CA GLU A 307 -30.38 -25.47 -0.99
C GLU A 307 -31.66 -26.01 -1.66
N ASP A 308 -31.71 -26.05 -3.00
CA ASP A 308 -32.83 -26.64 -3.76
C ASP A 308 -32.95 -28.16 -3.52
N ALA A 309 -31.83 -28.88 -3.47
CA ALA A 309 -31.80 -30.32 -3.20
C ALA A 309 -32.25 -30.65 -1.76
N GLU A 310 -31.84 -29.85 -0.77
CA GLU A 310 -32.29 -29.98 0.62
C GLU A 310 -33.80 -29.74 0.74
N GLN A 311 -34.33 -28.71 0.08
CA GLN A 311 -35.75 -28.41 0.10
C GLN A 311 -36.59 -29.52 -0.55
N ALA A 312 -36.16 -30.07 -1.69
CA ALA A 312 -36.83 -31.19 -2.35
C ALA A 312 -36.85 -32.47 -1.47
N LEU A 313 -35.82 -32.67 -0.63
CA LEU A 313 -35.73 -33.80 0.28
C LEU A 313 -36.67 -33.64 1.48
N ILE A 314 -36.82 -32.42 1.99
CA ILE A 314 -37.81 -32.06 3.03
C ILE A 314 -39.23 -32.28 2.49
N ASP A 315 -39.52 -31.79 1.28
CA ASP A 315 -40.85 -31.91 0.67
C ASP A 315 -41.22 -33.37 0.35
N ALA A 316 -40.24 -34.23 0.07
CA ALA A 316 -40.46 -35.66 -0.16
C ALA A 316 -40.67 -36.47 1.14
N GLN A 317 -40.37 -35.90 2.31
CA GLN A 317 -40.54 -36.52 3.63
C GLN A 317 -41.81 -36.05 4.36
N ALA A 318 -42.51 -35.03 3.84
CA ALA A 318 -43.79 -34.51 4.32
C ALA A 318 -44.99 -35.24 3.69
#